data_AF-A0A2V9KF33-F1
#
_entry.id   AF-A0A2V9KF33-F1
#
_cell.length_a   1.000
_cell.length_b   1.000
_cell.length_c   1.000
_cell.angle_alpha   90.00
_cell.angle_beta   90.00
_cell.angle_gamma   90.00
#
_symmetry.space_group_name_H-M   'P 1'
#
loop_
_entity.id
_entity.type
_entity.pdbx_description
1 polymer ?
#
loop_
_entity_poly.entity_id
_entity_poly.type
_entity_poly.pdbx_seq_one_letter_code
_entity_poly.pdbx_strand_id
1 'polypeptide(L)'
;MVGQRRANPRAALPQLHESIAAVQHRRVPLRTVAINSEFRSQEPGVRMGMAARSPVIMTVGLVASSWLFGQNPAEKRQVKPEEVVRLWFEHWNALDGSEQATNRLLELYLPGAFHQVGPTERQVGQVWFEGHAAIRKMIDDFAKANTEITFRIQAVTAREKSAEIVHLAEGPWGGVSAAVEYAAAYTTRKDHRRWMYPGAAFFQIQDGKIRGVRLYMARDEMMEVFSR
;
A
#
# COMPACT_ATOMS: atom_id res chain seq x y z
N MET A 1 -45.73 -30.95 30.62
CA MET A 1 -45.84 -30.31 29.29
C MET A 1 -46.32 -28.89 29.55
N VAL A 2 -45.73 -27.81 29.03
CA VAL A 2 -45.08 -27.60 27.72
C VAL A 2 -43.62 -27.12 27.86
N GLY A 3 -42.77 -27.46 26.89
CA GLY A 3 -41.34 -27.14 26.89
C GLY A 3 -40.98 -25.78 26.27
N GLN A 4 -39.75 -25.33 26.57
CA GLN A 4 -39.14 -24.08 26.11
C GLN A 4 -39.05 -23.95 24.58
N ARG A 5 -39.03 -22.70 24.08
CA ARG A 5 -37.95 -22.22 23.19
C ARG A 5 -37.53 -20.81 23.60
N ARG A 6 -36.35 -20.68 24.23
CA ARG A 6 -35.65 -19.40 24.32
C ARG A 6 -35.06 -19.10 22.94
N ALA A 7 -35.25 -17.88 22.43
CA ALA A 7 -34.62 -17.45 21.19
C ALA A 7 -33.10 -17.45 21.33
N ASN A 8 -32.39 -18.01 20.35
CA ASN A 8 -30.93 -18.07 20.33
C ASN A 8 -30.38 -16.79 19.67
N PRO A 9 -29.61 -15.93 20.37
CA PRO A 9 -29.11 -14.68 19.81
C PRO A 9 -28.05 -14.84 18.71
N ARG A 10 -27.61 -16.06 18.38
CA ARG A 10 -26.68 -16.34 17.26
C ARG A 10 -27.36 -16.48 15.88
N ALA A 11 -28.65 -16.15 15.75
CA ALA A 11 -29.43 -16.45 14.54
C ALA A 11 -29.57 -15.29 13.52
N ALA A 12 -28.84 -14.17 13.68
CA ALA A 12 -29.00 -12.98 12.85
C ALA A 12 -27.67 -12.32 12.45
N LEU A 13 -26.82 -13.05 11.72
CA LEU A 13 -25.72 -12.48 10.93
C LEU A 13 -26.05 -12.66 9.43
N PRO A 14 -26.46 -11.60 8.70
CA PRO A 14 -26.82 -11.72 7.29
C PRO A 14 -25.59 -11.94 6.40
N GLN A 15 -25.66 -13.00 5.58
CA GLN A 15 -24.62 -13.44 4.63
C GLN A 15 -24.45 -12.48 3.44
N LEU A 16 -23.76 -11.36 3.59
CA LEU A 16 -23.73 -10.30 2.57
C LEU A 16 -22.36 -9.61 2.32
N HIS A 17 -21.28 -10.37 2.14
CA HIS A 17 -20.00 -9.85 1.59
C HIS A 17 -19.50 -10.59 0.33
N GLU A 18 -20.42 -11.00 -0.56
CA GLU A 18 -20.06 -11.62 -1.86
C GLU A 18 -19.36 -10.68 -2.86
N SER A 19 -19.28 -9.37 -2.60
CA SER A 19 -18.73 -8.37 -3.54
C SER A 19 -17.26 -8.59 -3.94
N ILE A 20 -16.48 -9.35 -3.15
CA ILE A 20 -15.11 -9.77 -3.52
C ILE A 20 -15.10 -11.20 -4.09
N ALA A 21 -16.08 -12.04 -3.73
CA ALA A 21 -16.13 -13.44 -4.15
C ALA A 21 -16.59 -13.64 -5.60
N ALA A 22 -17.28 -12.67 -6.21
CA ALA A 22 -17.91 -12.78 -7.53
C ALA A 22 -16.93 -12.88 -8.72
N VAL A 23 -15.61 -12.79 -8.53
CA VAL A 23 -14.64 -12.60 -9.65
C VAL A 23 -13.56 -13.70 -9.77
N GLN A 24 -13.61 -14.78 -8.99
CA GLN A 24 -12.56 -15.82 -9.05
C GLN A 24 -12.79 -16.91 -10.13
N HIS A 25 -13.86 -16.82 -10.93
CA HIS A 25 -14.12 -17.77 -12.02
C HIS A 25 -13.54 -17.34 -13.38
N ARG A 26 -12.20 -17.36 -13.50
CA ARG A 26 -11.47 -17.66 -14.75
C ARG A 26 -10.07 -18.17 -14.42
N ARG A 27 -9.79 -19.42 -14.77
CA ARG A 27 -8.52 -20.11 -14.44
C ARG A 27 -7.35 -19.49 -15.20
N VAL A 28 -6.29 -19.12 -14.49
CA VAL A 28 -4.92 -18.99 -15.03
C VAL A 28 -4.03 -19.93 -14.22
N PRO A 29 -3.24 -20.82 -14.85
CA PRO A 29 -2.43 -21.80 -14.11
C PRO A 29 -1.23 -21.13 -13.43
N LEU A 30 -1.12 -21.31 -12.12
CA LEU A 30 0.06 -20.92 -11.35
C LEU A 30 1.25 -21.83 -11.70
N ARG A 31 2.37 -21.24 -12.12
CA ARG A 31 3.66 -21.94 -12.18
C ARG A 31 4.39 -21.77 -10.85
N THR A 32 4.50 -22.85 -10.09
CA THR A 32 5.39 -22.91 -8.92
C THR A 32 6.85 -22.83 -9.38
N VAL A 33 7.59 -21.82 -8.92
CA VAL A 33 9.05 -21.77 -9.05
C VAL A 33 9.65 -21.92 -7.66
N ALA A 34 10.30 -23.06 -7.41
CA ALA A 34 11.13 -23.25 -6.23
C ALA A 34 12.47 -22.53 -6.44
N ILE A 35 12.83 -21.62 -5.52
CA ILE A 35 14.12 -20.94 -5.53
C ILE A 35 15.05 -21.70 -4.58
N ASN A 36 15.98 -22.47 -5.14
CA ASN A 36 17.06 -23.06 -4.35
C ASN A 36 18.11 -21.99 -4.05
N SER A 37 18.49 -21.89 -2.77
CA SER A 37 19.56 -21.02 -2.30
C SER A 37 20.91 -21.70 -2.42
N GLU A 38 21.82 -21.16 -3.23
CA GLU A 38 23.25 -21.44 -3.09
C GLU A 38 24.05 -20.14 -2.92
N PHE A 39 24.62 -20.00 -1.72
CA PHE A 39 25.60 -18.97 -1.39
C PHE A 39 26.93 -19.33 -2.07
N ARG A 40 27.54 -18.40 -2.81
CA ARG A 40 28.96 -18.53 -3.18
C ARG A 40 29.67 -17.18 -3.16
N SER A 41 30.39 -16.93 -2.08
CA SER A 41 31.32 -15.82 -1.92
C SER A 41 32.65 -16.10 -2.63
N GLN A 42 33.16 -15.15 -3.42
CA GLN A 42 34.62 -14.97 -3.62
C GLN A 42 34.96 -13.66 -4.37
N GLU A 43 35.78 -12.84 -3.74
CA GLU A 43 36.65 -11.80 -4.30
C GLU A 43 37.90 -11.71 -3.39
N PRO A 44 39.01 -11.02 -3.75
CA PRO A 44 39.33 -10.38 -5.04
C PRO A 44 40.66 -10.88 -5.65
N GLY A 45 40.95 -10.47 -6.90
CA GLY A 45 42.21 -10.74 -7.60
C GLY A 45 42.94 -9.47 -8.04
N VAL A 46 43.88 -8.97 -7.25
CA VAL A 46 44.75 -7.83 -7.62
C VAL A 46 45.82 -8.28 -8.61
N ARG A 47 45.99 -7.54 -9.72
CA ARG A 47 47.28 -7.47 -10.43
C ARG A 47 47.63 -6.05 -10.83
N MET A 48 48.87 -5.70 -10.52
CA MET A 48 49.50 -4.40 -10.73
C MET A 48 50.33 -4.43 -12.02
N GLY A 49 50.30 -3.35 -12.82
CA GLY A 49 51.08 -3.21 -14.05
C GLY A 49 51.58 -1.78 -14.19
N MET A 50 52.90 -1.60 -14.26
CA MET A 50 53.59 -0.29 -14.24
C MET A 50 53.61 0.41 -15.61
N ALA A 51 54.09 1.67 -15.55
CA ALA A 51 54.73 2.47 -16.61
C ALA A 51 53.82 3.35 -17.49
N ALA A 52 54.23 4.56 -17.90
CA ALA A 52 55.27 5.47 -17.39
C ALA A 52 55.14 6.87 -18.05
N ARG A 53 55.92 7.84 -17.53
CA ARG A 53 56.30 9.13 -18.16
C ARG A 53 55.24 10.24 -18.26
N SER A 54 55.46 11.28 -17.46
CA SER A 54 55.03 12.65 -17.76
C SER A 54 55.78 13.20 -18.97
N PRO A 55 55.20 14.22 -19.64
CA PRO A 55 55.96 15.45 -19.81
C PRO A 55 55.19 16.69 -19.32
N VAL A 56 55.95 17.74 -19.02
CA VAL A 56 55.47 19.07 -18.64
C VAL A 56 54.71 19.72 -19.81
N ILE A 57 53.53 20.30 -19.55
CA ILE A 57 52.88 21.22 -20.48
C ILE A 57 52.68 22.58 -19.80
N MET A 58 53.19 23.59 -20.49
CA MET A 58 53.08 25.03 -20.24
C MET A 58 51.74 25.49 -19.67
N THR A 59 51.81 26.36 -18.66
CA THR A 59 50.72 27.24 -18.26
C THR A 59 50.40 28.23 -19.38
N VAL A 60 49.27 28.05 -20.07
CA VAL A 60 48.65 29.09 -20.88
C VAL A 60 47.44 29.62 -20.10
N GLY A 61 47.49 30.89 -19.71
CA GLY A 61 46.38 31.57 -19.09
C GLY A 61 45.24 31.76 -20.09
N LEU A 62 44.10 31.13 -19.82
CA LEU A 62 42.83 31.44 -20.46
C LEU A 62 41.82 31.65 -19.34
N VAL A 63 41.42 32.91 -19.12
CA VAL A 63 40.32 33.27 -18.22
C VAL A 63 39.02 32.88 -18.92
N ALA A 64 38.74 31.59 -18.95
CA ALA A 64 37.45 31.05 -19.31
C ALA A 64 36.52 31.33 -18.14
N SER A 65 35.68 32.36 -18.27
CA SER A 65 34.58 32.64 -17.36
C SER A 65 33.57 31.50 -17.44
N SER A 66 33.83 30.43 -16.70
CA SER A 66 32.91 29.30 -16.50
C SER A 66 31.71 29.80 -15.71
N TRP A 67 30.77 30.41 -16.43
CA TRP A 67 29.43 30.67 -15.95
C TRP A 67 28.88 29.37 -15.36
N LEU A 68 28.39 29.49 -14.14
CA LEU A 68 27.92 28.39 -13.31
C LEU A 68 26.67 27.75 -13.93
N PHE A 69 26.86 26.91 -14.95
CA PHE A 69 25.94 25.82 -15.26
C PHE A 69 26.11 24.69 -14.24
N GLY A 70 26.02 25.07 -12.96
CA GLY A 70 25.44 24.19 -11.96
C GLY A 70 23.98 23.98 -12.37
N GLN A 71 23.76 23.03 -13.29
CA GLN A 71 22.49 22.35 -13.37
C GLN A 71 22.29 21.75 -11.98
N ASN A 72 21.52 22.45 -11.14
CA ASN A 72 21.04 21.89 -9.91
C ASN A 72 20.15 20.72 -10.34
N PRO A 73 20.61 19.45 -10.23
CA PRO A 73 19.83 18.34 -10.73
C PRO A 73 18.55 18.38 -9.91
N ALA A 74 17.40 18.53 -10.57
CA ALA A 74 16.13 18.80 -9.89
C ALA A 74 15.97 17.78 -8.75
N GLU A 75 16.23 18.23 -7.53
CA GLU A 75 16.37 17.38 -6.37
C GLU A 75 14.98 16.80 -6.16
N LYS A 76 14.78 15.56 -6.61
CA LYS A 76 13.46 14.95 -6.73
C LYS A 76 12.86 14.97 -5.34
N ARG A 77 11.99 15.96 -5.09
CA ARG A 77 11.52 16.31 -3.75
C ARG A 77 10.99 15.04 -3.11
N GLN A 78 11.79 14.45 -2.22
CA GLN A 78 11.55 13.10 -1.79
C GLN A 78 10.25 13.12 -0.97
N VAL A 79 9.22 12.48 -1.51
CA VAL A 79 7.91 12.47 -0.86
C VAL A 79 8.09 11.77 0.48
N LYS A 80 7.77 12.48 1.55
CA LYS A 80 7.93 11.95 2.92
C LYS A 80 7.10 10.66 3.06
N PRO A 81 7.59 9.61 3.74
CA PRO A 81 6.85 8.36 3.90
C PRO A 81 5.43 8.56 4.45
N GLU A 82 5.27 9.46 5.41
CA GLU A 82 3.99 9.83 6.02
C GLU A 82 3.04 10.47 5.00
N GLU A 83 3.57 11.26 4.06
CA GLU A 83 2.78 11.88 2.98
C GLU A 83 2.29 10.84 1.97
N VAL A 84 3.10 9.82 1.66
CA VAL A 84 2.67 8.68 0.82
C VAL A 84 1.51 7.93 1.49
N VAL A 85 1.60 7.70 2.81
CA VAL A 85 0.52 7.06 3.59
C VAL A 85 -0.74 7.94 3.60
N ARG A 86 -0.61 9.25 3.89
CA ARG A 86 -1.71 10.20 3.92
C ARG A 86 -2.44 10.29 2.58
N LEU A 87 -1.69 10.45 1.48
CA LEU A 87 -2.25 10.48 0.11
C LEU A 87 -2.95 9.18 -0.26
N TRP A 88 -2.46 8.02 0.21
CA TRP A 88 -3.12 6.74 -0.03
C TRP A 88 -4.53 6.70 0.58
N PHE A 89 -4.68 7.13 1.83
CA PHE A 89 -5.99 7.22 2.49
C PHE A 89 -6.88 8.28 1.84
N GLU A 90 -6.33 9.44 1.47
CA GLU A 90 -7.04 10.49 0.73
C GLU A 90 -7.58 9.98 -0.61
N HIS A 91 -6.79 9.23 -1.36
CA HIS A 91 -7.19 8.69 -2.66
C HIS A 91 -8.19 7.53 -2.56
N TRP A 92 -8.17 6.72 -1.49
CA TRP A 92 -9.26 5.77 -1.19
C TRP A 92 -10.58 6.48 -0.88
N ASN A 93 -10.54 7.59 -0.13
CA ASN A 93 -11.73 8.38 0.19
C ASN A 93 -12.31 9.11 -1.03
N ALA A 94 -11.45 9.43 -2.00
CA ALA A 94 -11.82 10.07 -3.27
C ALA A 94 -12.28 9.07 -4.36
N LEU A 95 -12.48 7.78 -4.04
CA LEU A 95 -13.00 6.80 -5.01
C LEU A 95 -14.50 6.99 -5.24
N ASP A 96 -14.83 7.40 -6.47
CA ASP A 96 -16.19 7.60 -6.98
C ASP A 96 -16.60 6.53 -8.02
N GLY A 97 -15.66 5.66 -8.42
CA GLY A 97 -15.82 4.69 -9.50
C GLY A 97 -15.37 5.20 -10.88
N SER A 98 -14.81 6.42 -10.96
CA SER A 98 -14.18 6.94 -12.17
C SER A 98 -12.78 6.36 -12.36
N GLU A 99 -12.38 6.20 -13.62
CA GLU A 99 -11.02 5.79 -13.96
C GLU A 99 -9.98 6.77 -13.39
N GLN A 100 -10.28 8.08 -13.38
CA GLN A 100 -9.38 9.10 -12.88
C GLN A 100 -9.09 8.95 -11.38
N ALA A 101 -10.09 8.59 -10.57
CA ALA A 101 -9.89 8.32 -9.15
C ALA A 101 -9.04 7.07 -8.90
N THR A 102 -9.33 5.97 -9.62
CA THR A 102 -8.49 4.76 -9.57
C THR A 102 -7.05 5.05 -10.02
N ASN A 103 -6.86 5.86 -11.07
CA ASN A 103 -5.54 6.20 -11.59
C ASN A 103 -4.69 6.93 -10.53
N ARG A 104 -5.24 7.94 -9.85
CA ARG A 104 -4.56 8.65 -8.74
C ARG A 104 -4.11 7.69 -7.64
N LEU A 105 -4.99 6.79 -7.19
CA LEU A 105 -4.63 5.80 -6.16
C LEU A 105 -3.54 4.82 -6.65
N LEU A 106 -3.65 4.35 -7.90
CA LEU A 106 -2.72 3.39 -8.48
C LEU A 106 -1.32 4.00 -8.72
N GLU A 107 -1.24 5.29 -9.05
CA GLU A 107 0.01 6.03 -9.22
C GLU A 107 0.89 6.03 -7.96
N LEU A 108 0.34 5.82 -6.75
CA LEU A 108 1.11 5.69 -5.52
C LEU A 108 1.90 4.38 -5.43
N TYR A 109 1.54 3.35 -6.22
CA TYR A 109 2.19 2.04 -6.21
C TYR A 109 3.30 1.92 -7.25
N LEU A 110 4.33 1.15 -6.95
CA LEU A 110 5.29 0.67 -7.96
C LEU A 110 4.60 -0.36 -8.89
N PRO A 111 5.04 -0.50 -10.16
CA PRO A 111 4.38 -1.38 -11.13
C PRO A 111 4.25 -2.85 -10.69
N GLY A 112 5.27 -3.36 -9.98
CA GLY A 112 5.32 -4.70 -9.40
C GLY A 112 4.99 -4.76 -7.90
N ALA A 113 4.27 -3.76 -7.37
CA ALA A 113 3.86 -3.75 -5.98
C ALA A 113 2.82 -4.84 -5.67
N PHE A 114 2.62 -5.14 -4.39
CA PHE A 114 1.51 -5.97 -3.93
C PHE A 114 0.55 -5.21 -3.00
N HIS A 115 -0.72 -5.64 -2.98
CA HIS A 115 -1.70 -5.26 -1.97
C HIS A 115 -2.26 -6.54 -1.34
N GLN A 116 -2.28 -6.62 -0.01
CA GLN A 116 -2.73 -7.79 0.74
C GLN A 116 -3.92 -7.44 1.65
N VAL A 117 -4.99 -8.25 1.63
CA VAL A 117 -6.17 -8.12 2.51
C VAL A 117 -6.56 -9.45 3.15
N GLY A 118 -7.40 -9.40 4.18
CA GLY A 118 -7.91 -10.58 4.91
C GLY A 118 -8.83 -11.53 4.10
N PRO A 119 -9.02 -12.80 4.55
CA PRO A 119 -9.43 -13.99 3.78
C PRO A 119 -10.74 -14.07 2.95
N THR A 120 -11.56 -13.03 2.80
CA THR A 120 -13.02 -13.19 2.51
C THR A 120 -13.70 -14.17 3.50
N GLU A 121 -14.84 -14.79 3.16
CA GLU A 121 -15.45 -15.90 3.93
C GLU A 121 -15.11 -17.29 3.36
N ARG A 122 -14.74 -17.38 2.07
CA ARG A 122 -14.64 -18.65 1.32
C ARG A 122 -13.21 -19.14 1.14
N GLN A 123 -12.21 -18.47 1.71
CA GLN A 123 -10.80 -18.79 1.54
C GLN A 123 -10.07 -18.93 2.88
N VAL A 124 -9.07 -19.81 2.91
CA VAL A 124 -8.12 -19.93 4.02
C VAL A 124 -6.88 -19.10 3.67
N GLY A 125 -6.54 -18.14 4.52
CA GLY A 125 -5.34 -17.29 4.33
C GLY A 125 -5.60 -15.97 3.60
N GLN A 126 -4.54 -15.17 3.50
CA GLN A 126 -4.60 -13.78 3.02
C GLN A 126 -4.75 -13.72 1.49
N VAL A 127 -5.47 -12.72 0.98
CA VAL A 127 -5.62 -12.48 -0.46
C VAL A 127 -4.54 -11.49 -0.92
N TRP A 128 -3.83 -11.82 -2.00
CA TRP A 128 -2.77 -11.01 -2.59
C TRP A 128 -3.17 -10.52 -3.97
N PHE A 129 -2.98 -9.24 -4.23
CA PHE A 129 -3.12 -8.59 -5.54
C PHE A 129 -1.74 -8.11 -5.98
N GLU A 130 -1.14 -8.82 -6.93
CA GLU A 130 0.22 -8.54 -7.42
C GLU A 130 0.20 -7.73 -8.72
N GLY A 131 0.98 -6.66 -8.74
CA GLY A 131 1.12 -5.75 -9.86
C GLY A 131 -0.08 -4.82 -10.08
N HIS A 132 0.16 -3.76 -10.84
CA HIS A 132 -0.84 -2.72 -11.12
C HIS A 132 -2.17 -3.24 -11.67
N ALA A 133 -2.18 -4.30 -12.49
CA ALA A 133 -3.40 -4.84 -13.08
C ALA A 133 -4.34 -5.48 -12.03
N ALA A 134 -3.79 -6.27 -11.10
CA ALA A 134 -4.59 -6.88 -10.02
C ALA A 134 -5.03 -5.83 -8.99
N ILE A 135 -4.14 -4.90 -8.64
CA ILE A 135 -4.42 -3.81 -7.69
C ILE A 135 -5.50 -2.88 -8.24
N ARG A 136 -5.41 -2.45 -9.51
CA ARG A 136 -6.46 -1.69 -10.20
C ARG A 136 -7.79 -2.41 -10.09
N LYS A 137 -7.83 -3.69 -10.47
CA LYS A 137 -9.08 -4.44 -10.50
C LYS A 137 -9.75 -4.50 -9.12
N MET A 138 -8.98 -4.73 -8.06
CA MET A 138 -9.45 -4.70 -6.68
C MET A 138 -10.03 -3.32 -6.30
N ILE A 139 -9.36 -2.23 -6.67
CA ILE A 139 -9.83 -0.85 -6.43
C ILE A 139 -11.16 -0.61 -7.15
N ASP A 140 -11.24 -0.95 -8.45
CA ASP A 140 -12.43 -0.76 -9.29
C ASP A 140 -13.62 -1.60 -8.78
N ASP A 141 -13.39 -2.87 -8.41
CA ASP A 141 -14.41 -3.74 -7.81
C ASP A 141 -14.94 -3.15 -6.50
N PHE A 142 -14.06 -2.62 -5.64
CA PHE A 142 -14.46 -2.00 -4.36
C PHE A 142 -15.24 -0.69 -4.56
N ALA A 143 -14.77 0.20 -5.43
CA ALA A 143 -15.43 1.48 -5.74
C ALA A 143 -16.79 1.27 -6.42
N LYS A 144 -16.92 0.21 -7.23
CA LYS A 144 -18.20 -0.19 -7.84
C LYS A 144 -19.17 -0.78 -6.82
N ALA A 145 -18.70 -1.54 -5.84
CA ALA A 145 -19.54 -2.16 -4.82
C ALA A 145 -20.03 -1.19 -3.73
N ASN A 146 -19.28 -0.11 -3.47
CA ASN A 146 -19.46 0.75 -2.30
C ASN A 146 -19.58 2.24 -2.66
N THR A 147 -20.08 3.04 -1.73
CA THR A 147 -20.16 4.51 -1.77
C THR A 147 -19.82 5.07 -0.39
N GLU A 148 -19.69 6.40 -0.28
CA GLU A 148 -19.41 7.10 1.00
C GLU A 148 -18.19 6.53 1.75
N ILE A 149 -17.15 6.20 0.98
CA ILE A 149 -15.94 5.54 1.47
C ILE A 149 -15.21 6.53 2.39
N THR A 150 -14.84 6.06 3.59
CA THR A 150 -14.18 6.89 4.59
C THR A 150 -13.19 6.06 5.39
N PHE A 151 -11.91 6.21 5.10
CA PHE A 151 -10.81 5.77 5.92
C PHE A 151 -10.20 6.97 6.64
N ARG A 152 -9.86 6.79 7.92
CA ARG A 152 -9.25 7.82 8.77
C ARG A 152 -8.12 7.19 9.58
N ILE A 153 -6.91 7.76 9.49
CA ILE A 153 -5.79 7.40 10.37
C ILE A 153 -6.15 7.79 11.82
N GLN A 154 -5.82 6.94 12.78
CA GLN A 154 -6.00 7.28 14.18
C GLN A 154 -5.10 8.46 14.57
N ALA A 155 -5.70 9.44 15.24
CA ALA A 155 -5.01 10.66 15.66
C ALA A 155 -5.14 10.81 17.17
N VAL A 156 -4.00 11.07 17.83
CA VAL A 156 -3.95 11.29 19.28
C VAL A 156 -3.79 12.78 19.54
N THR A 157 -4.51 13.28 20.55
CA THR A 157 -4.46 14.67 20.99
C THR A 157 -3.77 14.76 22.35
N ALA A 158 -2.73 15.58 22.44
CA ALA A 158 -2.04 15.89 23.68
C ALA A 158 -1.66 17.38 23.71
N ARG A 159 -1.89 18.05 24.84
CA ARG A 159 -1.62 19.49 25.02
C ARG A 159 -2.21 20.34 23.88
N GLU A 160 -3.49 20.13 23.60
CA GLU A 160 -4.27 20.82 22.55
C GLU A 160 -3.75 20.66 21.11
N LYS A 161 -2.80 19.74 20.89
CA LYS A 161 -2.27 19.41 19.56
C LYS A 161 -2.65 17.99 19.19
N SER A 162 -3.25 17.83 18.02
CA SER A 162 -3.57 16.51 17.43
C SER A 162 -2.56 16.15 16.37
N ALA A 163 -2.14 14.88 16.33
CA ALA A 163 -1.30 14.32 15.27
C ALA A 163 -1.79 12.93 14.88
N GLU A 164 -1.77 12.63 13.58
CA GLU A 164 -1.92 11.27 13.05
C GLU A 164 -0.69 10.44 13.46
N ILE A 165 -0.91 9.20 13.92
CA ILE A 165 0.19 8.33 14.33
C ILE A 165 0.63 7.47 13.15
N VAL A 166 1.81 7.79 12.62
CA VAL A 166 2.52 6.98 11.62
C VAL A 166 3.83 6.49 12.23
N HIS A 167 3.93 5.19 12.47
CA HIS A 167 5.16 4.55 12.95
C HIS A 167 6.06 4.22 11.76
N LEU A 168 7.29 4.74 11.76
CA LEU A 168 8.28 4.50 10.71
C LEU A 168 9.44 3.64 11.21
N ALA A 169 9.97 2.79 10.33
CA ALA A 169 11.21 2.04 10.51
C ALA A 169 11.90 1.82 9.16
N GLU A 170 13.20 1.51 9.16
CA GLU A 170 13.88 1.06 7.95
C GLU A 170 13.45 -0.38 7.58
N GLY A 171 13.25 -0.63 6.29
CA GLY A 171 12.93 -1.94 5.74
C GLY A 171 14.10 -2.53 4.96
N PRO A 172 14.27 -3.88 4.95
CA PRO A 172 15.38 -4.57 4.27
C PRO A 172 15.40 -4.44 2.73
N TRP A 173 14.49 -3.66 2.16
CA TRP A 173 14.41 -3.33 0.73
C TRP A 173 15.04 -1.98 0.37
N GLY A 174 15.81 -1.36 1.28
CA GLY A 174 16.41 -0.04 1.05
C GLY A 174 15.39 1.10 1.04
N GLY A 175 14.35 1.00 1.87
CA GLY A 175 13.27 1.98 1.95
C GLY A 175 12.56 1.91 3.29
N VAL A 176 11.46 2.66 3.44
CA VAL A 176 10.77 2.82 4.73
C VAL A 176 9.62 1.83 4.87
N SER A 177 9.53 1.20 6.04
CA SER A 177 8.31 0.56 6.53
C SER A 177 7.49 1.57 7.31
N ALA A 178 6.20 1.72 6.99
CA ALA A 178 5.28 2.55 7.75
C ALA A 178 4.11 1.71 8.29
N ALA A 179 3.64 2.00 9.50
CA ALA A 179 2.47 1.36 10.10
C ALA A 179 1.54 2.40 10.72
N VAL A 180 0.24 2.22 10.51
CA VAL A 180 -0.81 3.06 11.10
C VAL A 180 -1.97 2.21 11.60
N GLU A 181 -2.65 2.70 12.63
CA GLU A 181 -4.03 2.30 12.94
C GLU A 181 -5.00 3.21 12.19
N TYR A 182 -6.13 2.65 11.75
CA TYR A 182 -7.17 3.39 11.05
C TYR A 182 -8.57 2.90 11.43
N ALA A 183 -9.57 3.76 11.25
CA ALA A 183 -10.96 3.37 11.16
C ALA A 183 -11.42 3.49 9.71
N ALA A 184 -12.21 2.54 9.24
CA ALA A 184 -12.79 2.56 7.91
C ALA A 184 -14.31 2.38 7.96
N ALA A 185 -15.00 3.09 7.09
CA ALA A 185 -16.43 2.96 6.87
C ALA A 185 -16.75 3.06 5.37
N TYR A 186 -17.82 2.38 4.97
CA TYR A 186 -18.34 2.43 3.60
C TYR A 186 -19.82 2.02 3.59
N THR A 187 -20.56 2.50 2.61
CA THR A 187 -21.97 2.14 2.40
C THR A 187 -22.09 1.20 1.20
N THR A 188 -22.62 -0.01 1.40
CA THR A 188 -22.76 -1.00 0.33
C THR A 188 -23.87 -0.61 -0.64
N ARG A 189 -23.60 -0.57 -1.96
CA ARG A 189 -24.60 -0.16 -2.96
C ARG A 189 -25.73 -1.19 -3.16
N LYS A 190 -25.55 -2.44 -2.70
CA LYS A 190 -26.50 -3.54 -2.86
C LYS A 190 -27.74 -3.40 -1.97
N ASP A 191 -27.53 -2.97 -0.73
CA ASP A 191 -28.52 -2.97 0.36
C ASP A 191 -28.50 -1.67 1.18
N HIS A 192 -27.68 -0.69 0.79
CA HIS A 192 -27.55 0.64 1.42
C HIS A 192 -27.12 0.62 2.90
N ARG A 193 -26.54 -0.49 3.37
CA ARG A 193 -26.07 -0.63 4.75
C ARG A 193 -24.69 0.02 4.88
N ARG A 194 -24.50 0.81 5.93
CA ARG A 194 -23.21 1.43 6.23
C ARG A 194 -22.47 0.58 7.25
N TRP A 195 -21.25 0.22 6.92
CA TRP A 195 -20.38 -0.59 7.78
C TRP A 195 -19.25 0.26 8.33
N MET A 196 -18.76 -0.09 9.52
CA MET A 196 -17.57 0.49 10.13
C MET A 196 -16.72 -0.63 10.75
N TYR A 197 -15.39 -0.52 10.66
CA TYR A 197 -14.44 -1.38 11.35
C TYR A 197 -13.12 -0.65 11.67
N PRO A 198 -12.44 -0.98 12.78
CA PRO A 198 -11.05 -0.60 13.02
C PRO A 198 -10.07 -1.57 12.35
N GLY A 199 -8.87 -1.08 12.02
CA GLY A 199 -7.83 -1.89 11.40
C GLY A 199 -6.45 -1.28 11.49
N ALA A 200 -5.46 -2.01 10.97
CA ALA A 200 -4.08 -1.57 10.87
C ALA A 200 -3.56 -1.77 9.44
N ALA A 201 -2.83 -0.77 8.91
CA ALA A 201 -2.24 -0.81 7.58
C ALA A 201 -0.72 -0.72 7.67
N PHE A 202 -0.04 -1.64 6.99
CA PHE A 202 1.42 -1.76 6.96
C PHE A 202 1.94 -1.55 5.55
N PHE A 203 2.66 -0.46 5.33
CA PHE A 203 3.20 -0.04 4.06
C PHE A 203 4.70 -0.37 3.96
N GLN A 204 5.11 -0.78 2.78
CA GLN A 204 6.49 -0.90 2.35
C GLN A 204 6.70 0.15 1.26
N ILE A 205 7.49 1.18 1.56
CA ILE A 205 7.74 2.32 0.69
C ILE A 205 9.17 2.25 0.18
N GLN A 206 9.35 2.49 -1.12
CA GLN A 206 10.63 2.53 -1.82
C GLN A 206 10.53 3.65 -2.88
N ASP A 207 11.55 4.52 -2.95
CA ASP A 207 11.62 5.64 -3.91
C ASP A 207 10.37 6.56 -3.93
N GLY A 208 9.73 6.75 -2.77
CA GLY A 208 8.51 7.56 -2.62
C GLY A 208 7.23 6.89 -3.16
N LYS A 209 7.27 5.58 -3.42
CA LYS A 209 6.15 4.77 -3.93
C LYS A 209 5.96 3.51 -3.07
N ILE A 210 4.76 2.96 -3.09
CA ILE A 210 4.39 1.75 -2.35
C ILE A 210 4.85 0.52 -3.15
N ARG A 211 5.76 -0.29 -2.60
CA ARG A 211 6.09 -1.64 -3.11
C ARG A 211 5.23 -2.74 -2.50
N GLY A 212 4.57 -2.46 -1.38
CA GLY A 212 3.73 -3.42 -0.70
C GLY A 212 2.82 -2.74 0.32
N VAL A 213 1.57 -3.17 0.42
CA VAL A 213 0.68 -2.76 1.51
C VAL A 213 -0.10 -3.96 2.04
N ARG A 214 -0.30 -4.04 3.35
CA ARG A 214 -1.04 -5.10 4.03
C ARG A 214 -2.07 -4.49 4.97
N LEU A 215 -3.34 -4.85 4.78
CA LEU A 215 -4.45 -4.40 5.61
C LEU A 215 -4.92 -5.53 6.53
N TYR A 216 -4.97 -5.24 7.83
CA TYR A 216 -5.58 -6.10 8.84
C TYR A 216 -6.84 -5.42 9.36
N MET A 217 -7.99 -6.01 9.05
CA MET A 217 -9.31 -5.59 9.53
C MET A 217 -9.68 -6.41 10.77
N ALA A 218 -10.06 -5.72 11.86
CA ALA A 218 -10.62 -6.37 13.05
C ALA A 218 -12.06 -6.83 12.75
N ARG A 219 -12.19 -8.03 12.17
CA ARG A 219 -13.49 -8.57 11.73
C ARG A 219 -14.53 -8.66 12.83
N ASP A 220 -14.12 -9.06 14.03
CA ASP A 220 -15.02 -9.21 15.18
C ASP A 220 -15.47 -7.86 15.76
N GLU A 221 -14.85 -6.76 15.31
CA GLU A 221 -15.22 -5.37 15.63
C GLU A 221 -15.92 -4.66 14.45
N MET A 222 -16.20 -5.38 13.36
CA MET A 222 -16.97 -4.85 12.24
C MET A 222 -18.46 -4.76 12.62
N MET A 223 -19.04 -3.58 12.44
CA MET A 223 -20.41 -3.29 12.82
C MET A 223 -21.15 -2.51 11.74
N GLU A 224 -22.46 -2.76 11.62
CA GLU A 224 -23.36 -1.86 10.91
C GLU A 224 -23.54 -0.58 11.74
N VAL A 225 -23.51 0.57 11.07
CA VAL A 225 -23.71 1.89 11.66
C VAL A 225 -24.79 2.63 10.89
N PHE A 226 -25.54 3.48 11.58
CA PHE A 226 -26.51 4.35 10.91
C PHE A 226 -25.78 5.42 10.10
N SER A 227 -26.16 5.58 8.84
CA SER A 227 -25.95 6.83 8.11
C SER A 227 -26.63 7.97 8.87
N ARG A 228 -25.93 9.09 9.02
CA ARG A 228 -26.43 10.33 9.63
C ARG A 228 -26.97 11.26 8.56
#